data_AF-A0A611PH86-F1
#
_entry.id   AF-A0A611PH86-F1
#
_cell.length_a   1.000
_cell.length_b   1.000
_cell.length_c   1.000
_cell.angle_alpha   90.00
_cell.angle_beta   90.00
_cell.angle_gamma   90.00
#
_symmetry.space_group_name_H-M   'P 1'
#
loop_
_entity.id
_entity.type
_entity.pdbx_description
1 polymer ?
#
loop_
_entity_poly.entity_id
_entity_poly.type
_entity_poly.pdbx_seq_one_letter_code
_entity_poly.pdbx_strand_id
1 'polypeptide(L)'
;DAWRENTEGKVLVTRQQLSTALNIQKALLEHPTAGKLLTHPSRAVEVSYFGIDEETGLEVRVRPDLELDMGGLRIGADLKT
;
A
#
# COMPACT_ATOMS: atom_id res chain seq x y z
N ASP A 1 -31.79 6.20 9.89
CA ASP A 1 -30.42 5.69 9.60
C ASP A 1 -29.70 6.62 8.62
N ALA A 2 -29.27 7.79 9.07
CA ALA A 2 -28.73 8.83 8.18
C ALA A 2 -27.46 8.42 7.39
N TRP A 3 -26.70 7.43 7.87
CA TRP A 3 -25.54 6.90 7.15
C TRP A 3 -25.91 5.89 6.06
N ARG A 4 -27.07 5.21 6.17
CA ARG A 4 -27.57 4.26 5.16
C ARG A 4 -28.23 4.96 3.98
N GLU A 5 -28.77 6.15 4.23
CA GLU A 5 -29.43 6.98 3.22
C GLU A 5 -28.44 7.88 2.46
N ASN A 6 -27.22 8.07 3.00
CA ASN A 6 -26.16 8.87 2.40
C ASN A 6 -25.05 8.00 1.78
N THR A 7 -25.42 7.20 0.77
CA THR A 7 -24.55 6.24 0.07
C THR A 7 -24.07 6.75 -1.29
N GLU A 8 -24.46 7.96 -1.69
CA GLU A 8 -24.04 8.53 -2.97
C GLU A 8 -22.51 8.62 -3.04
N GLY A 9 -21.94 8.02 -4.09
CA GLY A 9 -20.48 7.93 -4.28
C GLY A 9 -19.74 7.02 -3.29
N LYS A 10 -20.44 6.27 -2.43
CA LYS A 10 -19.82 5.37 -1.44
C LYS A 10 -20.12 3.91 -1.73
N VAL A 11 -19.11 3.07 -1.52
CA VAL A 11 -19.27 1.62 -1.54
C VAL A 11 -19.59 1.15 -0.12
N LEU A 12 -20.75 0.53 0.05
CA LEU A 12 -21.11 -0.08 1.34
C LEU A 12 -20.27 -1.33 1.60
N VAL A 13 -19.58 -1.35 2.73
CA VAL A 13 -18.84 -2.53 3.21
C VAL A 13 -19.72 -3.30 4.19
N THR A 14 -19.99 -4.56 3.87
CA THR A 14 -20.69 -5.48 4.77
C THR A 14 -19.81 -5.88 5.96
N ARG A 15 -20.44 -6.32 7.06
CA ARG A 15 -19.69 -6.88 8.21
C ARG A 15 -18.79 -8.04 7.81
N GLN A 16 -19.23 -8.87 6.86
CA GLN A 16 -18.43 -9.98 6.34
C GLN A 16 -17.20 -9.48 5.58
N GLN A 17 -17.36 -8.50 4.69
CA GLN A 17 -16.23 -7.91 3.96
C GLN A 17 -15.23 -7.24 4.92
N LEU A 18 -15.71 -6.53 5.93
CA LEU A 18 -14.85 -5.96 6.97
C LEU A 18 -14.08 -7.06 7.72
N SER A 19 -14.76 -8.14 8.13
CA SER A 19 -14.12 -9.26 8.80
C SER A 19 -13.05 -9.92 7.92
N THR A 20 -13.34 -10.13 6.64
CA THR A 20 -12.36 -10.67 5.68
C THR A 20 -11.15 -9.73 5.54
N ALA A 21 -11.37 -8.42 5.39
CA ALA A 21 -10.28 -7.45 5.27
C ALA A 21 -9.38 -7.41 6.52
N LEU A 22 -9.98 -7.45 7.71
CA LEU A 22 -9.24 -7.51 8.98
C LEU A 22 -8.43 -8.80 9.10
N ASN A 23 -8.97 -9.94 8.65
CA ASN A 23 -8.24 -11.21 8.67
C ASN A 23 -7.06 -11.19 7.69
N ILE A 24 -7.22 -10.61 6.49
CA ILE A 24 -6.12 -10.43 5.53
C ILE A 24 -5.02 -9.56 6.14
N GLN A 25 -5.39 -8.42 6.72
CA GLN A 25 -4.45 -7.52 7.39
C GLN A 25 -3.68 -8.24 8.50
N LYS A 26 -4.41 -8.94 9.40
CA LYS A 26 -3.81 -9.69 10.49
C LYS A 26 -2.81 -10.73 9.98
N ALA A 27 -3.20 -11.52 8.99
CA ALA A 27 -2.34 -12.54 8.41
C ALA A 27 -1.05 -11.94 7.82
N LEU A 28 -1.14 -10.80 7.13
CA LEU A 28 0.04 -10.11 6.59
C LEU A 28 0.94 -9.55 7.69
N LEU A 29 0.38 -8.96 8.75
CA LEU A 29 1.13 -8.42 9.88
C LEU A 29 1.83 -9.52 10.69
N GLU A 30 1.20 -10.68 10.83
CA GLU A 30 1.75 -11.85 11.55
C GLU A 30 2.72 -12.67 10.69
N HIS A 31 2.77 -12.46 9.37
CA HIS A 31 3.63 -13.22 8.48
C HIS A 31 5.12 -12.88 8.71
N PRO A 32 6.02 -13.88 8.84
CA PRO A 32 7.40 -13.68 9.29
C PRO A 32 8.28 -12.79 8.39
N THR A 33 7.92 -12.68 7.10
CA THR A 33 8.62 -11.83 6.11
C THR A 33 7.83 -10.56 5.79
N ALA A 34 6.61 -10.69 5.24
CA ALA A 34 5.76 -9.54 4.90
C ALA A 34 5.50 -8.60 6.08
N GLY A 35 5.25 -9.14 7.28
CA GLY A 35 5.04 -8.34 8.49
C GLY A 35 6.21 -7.43 8.80
N LYS A 36 7.46 -7.89 8.59
CA LYS A 36 8.67 -7.07 8.78
C LYS A 36 8.71 -5.89 7.81
N LEU A 37 8.31 -6.09 6.54
CA LEU A 37 8.22 -5.00 5.57
C LEU A 37 7.13 -3.99 5.99
N LEU A 38 5.95 -4.51 6.37
CA LEU A 38 4.77 -3.73 6.75
C LEU A 38 4.86 -3.08 8.14
N THR A 39 5.91 -3.30 8.92
CA THR A 39 6.02 -2.73 10.27
C THR A 39 7.39 -2.09 10.53
N HIS A 40 8.27 -2.10 9.54
CA HIS A 40 9.59 -1.51 9.68
C HIS A 40 9.51 -0.02 10.04
N PRO A 41 10.33 0.49 10.99
CA PRO A 41 10.27 1.89 11.42
C PRO A 41 10.63 2.88 10.30
N SER A 42 11.55 2.52 9.41
CA SER A 42 11.95 3.34 8.25
C SER A 42 11.01 3.22 7.05
N ARG A 43 9.79 2.71 7.24
CA ARG A 43 8.77 2.65 6.19
C ARG A 43 8.33 4.05 5.77
N ALA A 44 8.31 4.28 4.47
CA ALA A 44 7.53 5.34 3.84
C ALA A 44 6.46 4.72 2.92
N VAL A 45 5.35 5.43 2.71
CA VAL A 45 4.25 4.98 1.85
C VAL A 45 4.00 5.99 0.74
N GLU A 46 3.61 5.51 -0.44
CA GLU A 46 3.22 6.34 -1.59
C GLU A 46 4.28 7.38 -2.02
N VAL A 47 5.56 7.05 -1.83
CA VAL A 47 6.68 7.92 -2.22
C VAL A 47 6.77 7.95 -3.75
N SER A 48 6.83 9.14 -4.36
CA SER A 48 6.98 9.26 -5.81
C SER A 48 8.42 9.53 -6.21
N TYR A 49 8.89 8.75 -7.18
CA TYR A 49 10.15 8.92 -7.89
C TYR A 49 9.89 9.46 -9.28
N PHE A 50 10.71 10.40 -9.71
CA PHE A 50 10.64 10.99 -11.05
C PHE A 50 12.00 10.86 -11.70
N GLY A 51 12.01 10.61 -13.01
CA GLY A 51 13.23 10.52 -13.80
C GLY A 51 12.95 10.66 -15.29
N ILE A 52 14.01 10.77 -16.08
CA ILE A 52 13.92 10.69 -17.53
C ILE A 52 14.41 9.31 -17.95
N ASP A 53 13.63 8.61 -18.76
CA ASP A 53 14.11 7.41 -19.44
C ASP A 53 15.08 7.81 -20.56
N GLU A 54 16.36 7.44 -20.44
CA GLU A 54 17.41 7.91 -21.35
C GLU A 54 17.25 7.38 -22.79
N GLU A 55 16.59 6.24 -22.98
CA GLU A 55 16.36 5.65 -24.30
C GLU A 55 15.27 6.42 -25.07
N THR A 56 14.16 6.75 -24.41
CA THR A 56 13.00 7.37 -25.06
C THR A 56 12.91 8.88 -24.86
N GLY A 57 13.62 9.43 -23.88
CA GLY A 57 13.51 10.83 -23.45
C GLY A 57 12.23 11.15 -22.70
N LEU A 58 11.44 10.16 -22.30
CA LEU A 58 10.16 10.36 -21.61
C LEU A 58 10.36 10.62 -20.10
N GLU A 59 9.55 11.53 -19.56
CA GLU A 59 9.40 11.69 -18.12
C GLU A 59 8.65 10.49 -17.53
N VAL A 60 9.28 9.80 -16.59
CA VAL A 60 8.75 8.63 -15.90
C VAL A 60 8.51 8.97 -14.45
N ARG A 61 7.40 8.46 -13.91
CA ARG A 61 7.09 8.49 -12.47
C ARG A 61 6.78 7.10 -11.96
N VAL A 62 7.41 6.70 -10.86
CA VAL A 62 7.11 5.46 -10.13
C VAL A 62 6.66 5.81 -8.71
N ARG A 63 5.60 5.18 -8.23
CA ARG A 63 5.09 5.37 -6.87
C ARG A 63 4.80 4.01 -6.22
N PRO A 64 5.76 3.37 -5.54
CA PRO A 64 5.49 2.16 -4.79
C PRO A 64 4.52 2.44 -3.62
N ASP A 65 3.71 1.45 -3.27
CA ASP A 65 2.84 1.52 -2.09
C ASP A 65 3.67 1.66 -0.80
N LEU A 66 4.82 0.99 -0.77
CA LEU A 66 5.75 0.93 0.36
C LEU A 66 7.20 1.13 -0.11
N GLU A 67 7.97 1.89 0.66
CA GLU A 67 9.42 1.97 0.55
C GLU A 67 10.08 1.73 1.92
N LEU A 68 11.24 1.08 1.90
CA LEU A 68 12.14 0.93 3.04
C LEU A 68 13.53 1.44 2.70
N ASP A 69 14.07 2.34 3.52
CA ASP A 69 15.50 2.68 3.53
C ASP A 69 16.22 1.84 4.59
N MET A 70 17.21 1.07 4.14
CA MET A 70 18.05 0.20 4.95
C MET A 70 19.53 0.64 4.92
N GLY A 71 19.78 1.96 4.97
CA GLY A 71 21.14 2.50 5.09
C GLY A 71 21.91 2.43 3.78
N GLY A 72 21.28 2.90 2.70
CA GLY A 72 21.87 2.95 1.35
C GLY A 72 21.30 1.90 0.39
N LEU A 73 20.54 0.91 0.89
CA LEU A 73 19.68 0.07 0.08
C LEU A 73 18.23 0.54 0.24
N ARG A 74 17.55 0.81 -0.87
CA ARG A 74 16.11 1.07 -0.89
C ARG A 74 15.35 -0.11 -1.48
N ILE A 75 14.29 -0.52 -0.81
CA ILE A 75 13.39 -1.57 -1.26
C ILE A 75 12.03 -0.94 -1.51
N GLY A 76 11.56 -0.99 -2.75
CA GLY A 76 10.17 -0.71 -3.10
C GLY A 76 9.34 -1.98 -3.02
N ALA A 77 8.18 -1.93 -2.37
CA ALA A 77 7.21 -3.01 -2.36
C ALA A 77 5.83 -2.47 -2.74
N ASP A 78 5.05 -3.34 -3.35
CA ASP A 78 3.71 -3.06 -3.84
C ASP A 78 2.78 -4.15 -3.29
N LEU A 79 1.65 -3.72 -2.72
CA LEU A 79 0.69 -4.57 -2.07
C LEU A 79 -0.44 -4.92 -3.04
N LYS A 80 -0.56 -6.20 -3.37
CA LYS A 80 -1.62 -6.74 -4.23
C LYS A 80 -2.55 -7.65 -3.43
N THR A 81 -3.84 -7.60 -3.75
CA THR A 81 -4.91 -8.43 -3.17
C THR A 81 -5.64 -9.20 -4.25
#